data_AF-H7EJU1-F1
#
_entry.id   AF-H7EJU1-F1
#
_cell.length_a   1.000
_cell.length_b   1.000
_cell.length_c   1.000
_cell.angle_alpha   90.00
_cell.angle_beta   90.00
_cell.angle_gamma   90.00
#
_symmetry.space_group_name_H-M   'P 1'
#
loop_
_entity.id
_entity.type
_entity.pdbx_description
1 polymer ?
#
loop_
_entity_poly.entity_id
_entity_poly.type
_entity_poly.pdbx_seq_one_letter_code
_entity_poly.pdbx_strand_id
1 'polypeptide(L)' 'MGEWSRELTERTRGAGSGDMMKSLDGRYGMLMEGGGKIRIVAVELKNYMPCPTDKTVAEYSGIDEMIRDGWAID' A
#
# COMPACT_ATOMS: atom_id res chain seq x y z
N MET A 1 10.76 -10.62 -11.66
CA MET A 1 9.74 -10.06 -10.75
C MET A 1 9.97 -10.71 -9.40
N GLY A 2 10.21 -9.92 -8.36
CA GLY A 2 10.31 -10.44 -6.99
C GLY A 2 8.91 -10.73 -6.47
N GLU A 3 8.76 -11.79 -5.69
CA GLU A 3 7.54 -12.06 -4.95
C GLU A 3 7.81 -11.75 -3.48
N TRP A 4 6.83 -11.15 -2.80
CA TRP A 4 6.93 -10.94 -1.36
C TRP A 4 6.92 -12.29 -0.64
N SER A 5 7.66 -12.39 0.46
CA SER A 5 7.64 -13.56 1.32
C SER A 5 6.21 -13.87 1.78
N ARG A 6 5.89 -15.15 1.90
CA ARG A 6 4.57 -15.62 2.35
C ARG A 6 4.10 -14.93 3.65
N GLU A 7 5.01 -14.78 4.61
CA GLU A 7 4.74 -14.06 5.87
C GLU A 7 4.31 -12.61 5.63
N LEU A 8 4.99 -11.89 4.74
CA LEU A 8 4.69 -10.49 4.42
C LEU A 8 3.34 -10.38 3.69
N THR A 9 3.04 -11.32 2.79
CA THR A 9 1.74 -11.43 2.14
C THR A 9 0.61 -11.64 3.15
N GLU A 10 0.81 -12.53 4.12
CA GLU A 10 -0.19 -12.79 5.17
C GLU A 10 -0.37 -11.58 6.10
N ARG A 11 0.71 -10.89 6.48
CA ARG A 11 0.63 -9.63 7.23
C ARG A 11 -0.09 -8.54 6.46
N THR A 12 0.20 -8.42 5.16
CA THR A 12 -0.43 -7.43 4.28
C THR A 12 -1.93 -7.68 4.13
N ARG A 13 -2.39 -8.93 4.16
CA ARG A 13 -3.83 -9.27 4.19
C ARG A 13 -4.56 -8.81 5.46
N GLY A 14 -3.83 -8.60 6.54
CA GLY A 14 -4.35 -7.98 7.75
C GLY A 14 -4.21 -6.46 7.79
N ALA A 15 -3.63 -5.84 6.75
CA ALA A 15 -3.48 -4.39 6.69
C ALA A 15 -4.84 -3.72 6.53
N GLY A 16 -5.04 -2.64 7.27
CA GLY A 16 -6.23 -1.81 7.22
C GLY A 16 -5.95 -0.41 6.70
N SER A 17 -7.02 0.35 6.48
CA SER A 17 -6.91 1.76 6.10
C SER A 17 -6.03 2.55 7.09
N GLY A 18 -5.00 3.21 6.57
CA GLY A 18 -4.00 3.98 7.32
C GLY A 18 -2.62 3.32 7.36
N ASP A 19 -2.50 2.03 7.01
CA ASP A 19 -1.21 1.33 7.01
C ASP A 19 -0.28 1.83 5.90
N MET A 20 1.02 1.86 6.21
CA MET A 20 2.04 2.25 5.27
C MET A 20 2.41 1.06 4.38
N MET A 21 2.43 1.32 3.08
CA MET A 21 2.63 0.33 2.05
C MET A 21 3.87 0.67 1.25
N LYS A 22 4.60 -0.36 0.86
CA LYS A 22 5.76 -0.28 0.00
C LYS A 22 5.60 -1.18 -1.21
N SER A 23 5.90 -0.61 -2.37
CA SER A 23 6.00 -1.33 -3.63
C SER A 23 7.37 -1.98 -3.75
N LEU A 24 7.46 -3.09 -4.49
CA LEU A 24 8.71 -3.71 -4.91
C LEU A 24 9.66 -2.73 -5.62
N ASP A 25 9.12 -1.70 -6.29
CA ASP A 25 9.89 -0.63 -6.93
C ASP A 25 10.45 0.41 -5.94
N GLY A 26 10.28 0.21 -4.64
CA GLY A 26 10.75 1.12 -3.58
C GLY A 26 9.88 2.38 -3.40
N ARG A 27 8.67 2.39 -3.98
CA ARG A 27 7.69 3.47 -3.75
C ARG A 27 6.94 3.25 -2.45
N TYR A 28 6.59 4.35 -1.80
CA TYR A 28 5.80 4.35 -0.57
C TYR A 28 4.42 4.94 -0.81
N GLY A 29 3.44 4.42 -0.08
CA GLY A 29 2.07 4.87 -0.10
C GLY A 29 1.35 4.53 1.19
N MET A 30 0.15 5.07 1.37
CA MET A 30 -0.74 4.73 2.48
C MET A 30 -1.95 4.00 1.94
N LEU A 31 -2.30 2.88 2.57
CA LEU A 31 -3.49 2.11 2.24
C LEU A 31 -4.73 2.88 2.69
N MET A 32 -5.71 3.03 1.82
CA MET A 32 -6.98 3.67 2.11
C MET A 32 -8.11 2.78 1.57
N GLU A 33 -8.96 2.30 2.46
CA GLU A 33 -10.13 1.50 2.08
C GLU A 33 -11.36 2.38 1.98
N GLY A 34 -12.05 2.34 0.84
CA GLY A 34 -13.24 3.16 0.62
C GLY A 34 -14.14 2.59 -0.46
N GLY A 35 -15.42 2.39 -0.14
CA GLY A 35 -16.43 1.95 -1.11
C GLY A 35 -16.18 0.56 -1.71
N GLY A 36 -15.58 -0.36 -0.93
CA GLY A 36 -15.27 -1.71 -1.38
C GLY A 36 -14.03 -1.82 -2.29
N LYS A 37 -13.20 -0.77 -2.32
CA LYS A 37 -11.94 -0.74 -3.06
C LYS A 37 -10.79 -0.33 -2.15
N ILE A 38 -9.58 -0.69 -2.57
CA ILE A 38 -8.33 -0.34 -1.90
C ILE A 38 -7.60 0.67 -2.74
N ARG A 39 -7.17 1.76 -2.12
CA ARG A 39 -6.42 2.83 -2.77
C ARG A 39 -5.08 2.98 -2.06
N ILE A 40 -4.02 3.11 -2.83
CA ILE A 40 -2.73 3.52 -2.32
C ILE A 40 -2.56 5.00 -2.60
N VAL A 41 -2.46 5.78 -1.54
CA VAL A 41 -2.32 7.22 -1.60
C VAL A 41 -0.84 7.57 -1.46
N ALA A 42 -0.33 8.47 -2.30
CA ALA A 42 1.06 8.92 -2.20
C ALA A 42 1.30 9.56 -0.83
N VAL A 43 2.42 9.21 -0.19
CA VAL A 43 2.91 9.89 1.01
C VAL A 43 4.07 10.80 0.64
N GLU A 44 4.00 12.03 1.11
CA GLU A 44 5.10 13.00 1.02
C GLU A 44 5.72 13.20 2.40
N LEU A 45 7.04 13.25 2.46
CA LEU A 45 7.76 13.59 3.68
C LEU A 45 7.73 15.11 3.86
N LYS A 46 6.85 15.60 4.72
CA LYS A 46 6.85 17.00 5.19
C LYS A 46 7.42 17.04 6.60
N ASN A 47 8.52 17.76 6.78
CA ASN A 47 9.18 17.90 8.08
C ASN A 47 9.45 16.55 8.79
N TYR A 48 9.98 15.56 8.05
CA TYR A 48 10.25 14.19 8.53
C TYR A 48 9.01 13.36 8.92
N MET A 49 7.80 13.87 8.69
CA MET A 49 6.56 13.12 8.86
C MET A 49 6.00 12.69 7.50
N PRO A 50 5.69 11.40 7.30
CA PRO A 50 4.98 10.95 6.12
C PRO A 50 3.52 11.44 6.19
N CYS A 51 3.18 12.41 5.36
CA CYS A 51 1.81 12.89 5.21
C CYS A 51 1.18 12.29 3.95
N PRO A 52 0.01 11.63 4.04
CA PRO A 52 -0.74 11.26 2.85
C PRO A 52 -1.12 12.53 2.07
N THR A 53 -1.05 12.42 0.76
CA THR A 53 -1.45 13.47 -0.20
C THR A 53 -2.86 13.19 -0.72
N ASP A 54 -3.46 14.10 -1.48
CA ASP A 54 -4.72 13.81 -2.19
C ASP A 54 -4.51 12.96 -3.46
N LYS A 55 -3.28 12.50 -3.73
CA LYS A 55 -2.94 11.78 -4.95
C LYS A 55 -2.98 10.27 -4.73
N THR A 56 -3.94 9.60 -5.36
CA THR A 56 -3.94 8.14 -5.49
C THR A 56 -2.87 7.72 -6.49
N VAL A 57 -1.94 6.86 -6.06
CA VAL A 57 -0.89 6.29 -6.91
C VAL A 57 -1.28 4.92 -7.47
N ALA A 58 -2.19 4.21 -6.81
CA ALA A 58 -2.78 2.97 -7.30
C ALA A 58 -4.17 2.71 -6.71
N GLU A 59 -5.05 2.03 -7.44
CA GLU A 59 -6.35 1.58 -6.97
C GLU A 59 -6.54 0.11 -7.37
N TYR A 60 -7.05 -0.69 -6.44
CA TYR A 60 -7.27 -2.12 -6.58
C TYR A 60 -8.67 -2.50 -6.10
N SER A 61 -9.20 -3.60 -6.63
CA SER A 61 -10.48 -4.14 -6.19
C SER A 61 -10.36 -4.91 -4.86
N GLY A 62 -9.14 -5.23 -4.42
CA GLY A 62 -8.87 -5.92 -3.16
C GLY A 62 -7.37 -6.13 -2.88
N ILE A 63 -7.07 -6.67 -1.70
CA ILE A 63 -5.68 -6.85 -1.22
C ILE A 63 -4.89 -7.80 -2.12
N ASP A 64 -5.50 -8.88 -2.61
CA ASP A 64 -4.76 -9.86 -3.42
C ASP A 64 -4.28 -9.28 -4.76
N GLU A 65 -5.02 -8.37 -5.39
CA GLU A 65 -4.55 -7.64 -6.58
C GLU A 65 -3.39 -6.71 -6.25
N MET A 66 -3.50 -5.98 -5.13
CA MET A 66 -2.46 -5.08 -4.64
C MET A 66 -1.14 -5.82 -4.36
N ILE A 67 -1.21 -6.97 -3.69
CA ILE A 67 -0.02 -7.80 -3.40
C ILE A 67 0.58 -8.34 -4.69
N ARG A 68 -0.25 -8.76 -5.65
CA ARG A 68 0.20 -9.23 -6.98
C ARG A 68 0.89 -8.15 -7.79
N ASP A 69 0.45 -6.90 -7.68
CA ASP A 69 1.13 -5.75 -8.30
C ASP A 69 2.46 -5.41 -7.60
N GLY A 70 2.70 -6.00 -6.43
CA GLY A 70 3.95 -5.86 -5.70
C GLY A 70 3.88 -4.87 -4.54
N TRP A 71 2.70 -4.54 -4.03
CA TRP A 71 2.55 -3.73 -2.82
C TRP A 71 2.40 -4.60 -1.56
N ALA A 72 3.16 -4.30 -0.53
CA ALA A 72 3.07 -4.94 0.78
C ALA A 72 3.18 -3.92 1.91
N ILE A 73 2.80 -4.30 3.12
CA ILE A 73 3.00 -3.47 4.30
C ILE A 73 4.51 -3.29 4.58
N ASP A 74 4.95 -2.08 4.93
CA ASP A 74 6.35 -1.76 5.36
C ASP A 74 6.47 -1.72 6.89
#